data_AF-A0AAJ6NSG5-F1
#
_entry.id   AF-A0AAJ6NSG5-F1
#
_cell.length_a   1.000
_cell.length_b   1.000
_cell.length_c   1.000
_cell.angle_alpha   90.00
_cell.angle_beta   90.00
_cell.angle_gamma   90.00
#
_symmetry.space_group_name_H-M   'P 1'
#
loop_
_entity.id
_entity.type
_entity.pdbx_description
1 polymer ?
#
loop_
_entity_poly.entity_id
_entity_poly.type
_entity_poly.pdbx_seq_one_letter_code
_entity_poly.pdbx_strand_id
1 'polypeptide(L)'
;MKIKTIHAHFLISTGNYSNERIGFSVNLDDGETAEEVVPILRERAKKIVGEKADDLYEKRNKLHRDCIQFEDRLDKLRKEWDATAAFLKAQGLNPDAPSMPQFRNLLSAVTVESEVVSDDEDDEEEDNYDEDDEDYN
;
A
#
# COMPACT_ATOMS: atom_id res chain seq x y z
N MET A 1 3.54 47.27 -32.91
CA MET A 1 3.38 45.95 -32.29
C MET A 1 1.90 45.59 -32.29
N LYS A 2 1.46 44.55 -32.99
CA LYS A 2 0.09 44.02 -32.87
C LYS A 2 0.16 42.87 -31.88
N ILE A 3 -0.21 43.12 -30.63
CA ILE A 3 -0.34 42.05 -29.63
C ILE A 3 -1.41 41.09 -30.15
N LYS A 4 -1.02 39.85 -30.45
CA LYS A 4 -1.94 38.79 -30.83
C LYS A 4 -2.22 37.98 -29.57
N THR A 5 -3.46 37.98 -29.09
CA THR A 5 -3.86 37.16 -27.94
C THR A 5 -4.51 35.88 -28.44
N ILE A 6 -4.10 34.74 -27.88
CA ILE A 6 -4.77 33.46 -28.08
C ILE A 6 -5.66 33.19 -26.89
N HIS A 7 -6.92 32.84 -27.17
CA HIS A 7 -7.85 32.29 -26.21
C HIS A 7 -8.07 30.81 -26.51
N ALA A 8 -7.76 29.95 -25.54
CA ALA A 8 -8.01 28.53 -25.62
C ALA A 8 -9.00 28.12 -24.54
N HIS A 9 -10.04 27.37 -24.92
CA HIS A 9 -11.00 26.80 -23.97
C HIS A 9 -10.82 25.29 -23.92
N PHE A 10 -10.68 24.76 -22.71
CA PHE A 10 -10.64 23.32 -22.47
C PHE A 10 -11.86 22.92 -21.66
N LEU A 11 -12.48 21.81 -22.05
CA LEU A 11 -13.51 21.17 -21.25
C LEU A 11 -12.83 20.25 -20.25
N ILE A 12 -12.95 20.56 -18.96
CA ILE A 12 -12.34 19.82 -17.87
C ILE A 12 -13.45 19.12 -17.09
N SER A 13 -13.32 17.80 -16.94
CA SER A 13 -14.20 17.04 -16.04
C SER A 13 -13.79 17.34 -14.60
N THR A 14 -14.75 17.78 -13.79
CA THR A 14 -14.56 18.03 -12.35
C THR A 14 -14.98 16.82 -11.49
N GLY A 15 -15.34 15.70 -12.13
CA GLY A 15 -15.99 14.56 -11.49
C GLY A 15 -17.52 14.68 -11.44
N ASN A 16 -18.19 13.62 -11.00
CA ASN A 16 -19.66 13.53 -10.89
C ASN A 16 -20.42 13.90 -12.18
N TYR A 17 -19.91 13.49 -13.34
CA TYR A 17 -20.49 13.81 -14.66
C TYR A 17 -20.61 15.32 -14.95
N SER A 18 -19.96 16.17 -14.15
CA SER A 18 -19.89 17.61 -14.36
C SER A 18 -18.64 17.97 -15.14
N ASN A 19 -18.82 18.85 -16.12
CA ASN A 19 -17.73 19.39 -16.92
C ASN A 19 -17.76 20.91 -16.81
N GLU A 20 -16.60 21.50 -16.51
CA GLU A 20 -16.40 22.94 -16.52
C GLU A 20 -15.59 23.34 -17.76
N ARG A 21 -16.00 24.43 -18.41
CA ARG A 21 -15.22 25.04 -19.48
C ARG A 21 -14.26 26.05 -18.87
N ILE A 22 -12.96 25.75 -18.89
CA ILE A 22 -11.92 26.64 -18.39
C ILE A 22 -11.20 27.32 -19.56
N GLY A 23 -11.14 28.65 -19.52
CA GLY A 23 -10.48 29.47 -20.53
C GLY A 23 -9.07 29.88 -20.08
N PHE A 24 -8.11 29.74 -20.99
CA PHE A 24 -6.75 30.23 -20.82
C PHE A 24 -6.46 31.27 -21.90
N SER A 25 -5.82 32.36 -21.49
CA SER A 25 -5.42 33.43 -22.39
C SER A 25 -3.92 33.64 -22.30
N VAL A 26 -3.28 33.82 -23.45
CA VAL A 26 -1.84 34.10 -23.54
C VAL A 26 -1.58 35.08 -24.66
N ASN A 27 -0.67 36.01 -24.41
CA ASN A 27 -0.22 36.95 -25.43
C ASN A 27 0.94 36.31 -26.19
N LEU A 28 0.86 36.35 -27.52
CA LEU A 28 1.94 35.90 -28.40
C LEU A 28 3.00 36.99 -28.51
N ASP A 29 4.25 36.58 -28.35
CA ASP A 29 5.40 37.41 -28.65
C ASP A 29 5.69 37.44 -30.17
N ASP A 30 6.49 38.41 -30.62
CA ASP A 30 6.84 38.56 -32.03
C ASP A 30 7.66 37.36 -32.52
N GLY A 31 7.04 36.50 -33.33
CA GLY A 31 7.66 35.30 -33.91
C GLY A 31 7.01 33.98 -33.44
N GLU A 32 6.23 34.00 -32.36
CA GLU A 32 5.50 32.83 -31.89
C GLU A 32 4.27 32.54 -32.75
N THR A 33 4.02 31.25 -32.96
CA THR A 33 2.84 30.75 -33.68
C THR A 33 1.84 30.11 -32.73
N ALA A 34 0.56 30.08 -33.14
CA ALA A 34 -0.48 29.42 -32.36
C ALA A 34 -0.22 27.92 -32.19
N GLU A 35 0.44 27.29 -33.17
CA GLU A 35 0.76 25.86 -33.15
C GLU A 35 1.79 25.50 -32.06
N GLU A 36 2.68 26.43 -31.71
CA GLU A 36 3.67 26.26 -30.63
C GLU A 36 3.05 26.49 -29.25
N VAL A 37 2.14 27.46 -29.14
CA VAL A 37 1.59 27.91 -27.85
C VAL A 37 0.42 27.04 -27.36
N VAL A 38 -0.40 26.50 -28.26
CA VAL A 38 -1.54 25.64 -27.88
C VAL A 38 -1.12 24.37 -27.12
N PRO A 39 -0.05 23.63 -27.50
CA PRO A 39 0.49 22.54 -26.71
C PRO A 39 0.88 22.94 -25.28
N ILE A 40 1.45 24.13 -25.11
CA ILE A 40 1.85 24.64 -23.78
C ILE A 40 0.60 24.90 -22.92
N LEU A 41 -0.44 25.51 -23.48
CA LEU A 41 -1.72 25.72 -22.80
C LEU A 41 -2.38 24.39 -22.42
N ARG A 42 -2.29 23.38 -23.29
CA ARG A 42 -2.79 22.02 -23.03
C ARG A 42 -2.05 21.38 -21.85
N GLU A 43 -0.73 21.47 -21.80
CA GLU A 43 0.05 20.92 -20.67
C GLU A 43 -0.24 21.65 -19.35
N ARG A 44 -0.49 22.96 -19.39
CA ARG A 44 -0.97 23.71 -18.20
C ARG A 44 -2.34 23.20 -17.74
N ALA A 45 -3.27 23.00 -18.67
CA ALA A 45 -4.59 22.45 -18.34
C ALA A 45 -4.47 21.05 -17.71
N LYS A 46 -3.66 20.15 -18.30
CA LYS A 46 -3.41 18.82 -17.72
C LYS A 46 -2.85 18.86 -16.31
N LYS A 47 -1.89 19.77 -16.04
CA LYS A 47 -1.32 19.95 -14.69
C LYS A 47 -2.36 20.37 -13.65
N ILE A 48 -3.39 21.12 -14.05
CA ILE A 48 -4.48 21.54 -13.15
C ILE A 48 -5.41 20.37 -12.85
N VAL A 49 -5.72 19.55 -13.86
CA VAL A 49 -6.61 18.38 -13.69
C VAL A 49 -5.94 17.28 -12.86
N GLY A 50 -4.62 17.13 -12.96
CA GLY A 50 -3.87 16.14 -12.20
C GLY A 50 -3.85 14.75 -12.85
N GLU A 51 -3.46 13.75 -12.07
CA GLU A 51 -3.43 12.35 -12.50
C GLU A 51 -4.85 11.80 -12.72
N LYS A 52 -4.98 10.77 -13.56
CA LYS A 52 -6.30 10.14 -13.77
C LYS A 52 -6.76 9.45 -12.50
N ALA A 53 -8.08 9.45 -12.29
CA ALA A 53 -8.68 8.76 -11.14
C ALA A 53 -8.29 7.27 -11.09
N ASP A 54 -8.26 6.60 -12.24
CA ASP A 54 -7.88 5.18 -12.34
C ASP A 54 -6.44 4.95 -11.85
N ASP A 55 -5.49 5.79 -12.29
CA ASP A 55 -4.09 5.72 -11.86
C ASP A 55 -3.95 5.91 -10.34
N LEU A 56 -4.75 6.83 -9.77
CA LEU A 56 -4.80 7.06 -8.33
C LEU A 56 -5.38 5.85 -7.58
N TYR A 57 -6.43 5.22 -8.11
CA TYR A 57 -7.01 4.01 -7.52
C TYR A 57 -6.05 2.83 -7.56
N GLU A 58 -5.35 2.63 -8.67
CA GLU A 58 -4.30 1.61 -8.80
C GLU A 58 -3.18 1.83 -7.79
N LYS A 59 -2.68 3.08 -7.68
CA LYS A 59 -1.64 3.46 -6.73
C LYS A 59 -2.07 3.23 -5.29
N ARG A 60 -3.30 3.61 -4.94
CA ARG A 60 -3.90 3.35 -3.61
C ARG A 60 -3.91 1.85 -3.32
N ASN A 61 -4.41 1.03 -4.24
CA ASN A 61 -4.51 -0.41 -4.06
C ASN A 61 -3.13 -1.06 -3.89
N LYS A 62 -2.14 -0.61 -4.65
CA LYS A 62 -0.76 -1.06 -4.52
C LYS A 62 -0.20 -0.71 -3.14
N LEU A 63 -0.29 0.55 -2.72
CA LEU A 63 0.20 0.98 -1.42
C LEU A 63 -0.47 0.22 -0.27
N HIS A 64 -1.77 -0.03 -0.36
CA HIS A 64 -2.49 -0.81 0.64
C HIS A 64 -1.95 -2.25 0.76
N ARG A 65 -1.71 -2.93 -0.37
CA ARG A 65 -1.11 -4.27 -0.38
C ARG A 65 0.31 -4.25 0.19
N ASP A 66 1.10 -3.24 -0.16
CA ASP A 66 2.47 -3.11 0.35
C ASP A 66 2.46 -2.91 1.88
N CYS A 67 1.53 -2.11 2.42
CA CYS A 67 1.35 -1.95 3.87
C CYS A 67 1.05 -3.30 4.56
N ILE A 68 0.09 -4.06 4.05
CA ILE A 68 -0.26 -5.39 4.61
C ILE A 68 0.98 -6.30 4.61
N GLN A 69 1.72 -6.35 3.50
CA GLN A 69 2.93 -7.17 3.42
C GLN A 69 4.01 -6.75 4.42
N PHE A 70 4.16 -5.44 4.67
CA PHE A 70 5.11 -4.95 5.67
C PHE A 70 4.66 -5.25 7.09
N GLU A 71 3.37 -5.16 7.40
CA GLU A 71 2.80 -5.54 8.70
C GLU A 71 3.03 -7.03 8.97
N ASP A 72 2.69 -7.91 8.02
CA ASP A 72 2.93 -9.35 8.13
C ASP A 72 4.41 -9.68 8.37
N ARG A 73 5.31 -8.96 7.68
CA ARG A 73 6.75 -9.15 7.83
C ARG A 73 7.25 -8.68 9.18
N LEU A 74 6.75 -7.55 9.69
CA LEU A 74 7.10 -7.04 11.01
C LEU A 74 6.65 -8.01 12.10
N ASP A 75 5.43 -8.55 11.99
CA ASP A 75 4.91 -9.52 12.96
C ASP A 75 5.71 -10.82 12.96
N LYS A 76 6.12 -11.31 11.79
CA LYS A 76 7.03 -12.46 11.70
C LYS A 76 8.37 -12.20 12.36
N LEU A 77 9.02 -11.07 12.03
CA LEU A 77 10.30 -10.69 12.62
C LEU A 77 10.20 -10.49 14.13
N ARG A 78 9.08 -9.95 14.62
CA ARG A 78 8.84 -9.78 16.04
C ARG A 78 8.71 -11.13 16.76
N LYS A 79 7.97 -12.07 16.19
CA LYS A 79 7.87 -13.44 16.73
C LYS A 79 9.23 -14.14 16.74
N GLU A 80 10.01 -14.01 15.67
CA GLU A 80 11.38 -14.54 15.60
C GLU A 80 12.30 -13.92 16.65
N TRP A 81 12.19 -12.60 16.85
CA TRP A 81 12.93 -11.88 17.89
C TRP A 81 12.53 -12.35 19.28
N ASP A 82 11.23 -12.43 19.58
CA ASP A 82 10.73 -12.84 20.89
C ASP A 82 11.16 -14.28 21.21
N ALA A 83 11.12 -15.19 20.23
CA ALA A 83 11.62 -16.55 20.35
C ALA A 83 13.14 -16.59 20.60
N THR A 84 13.91 -15.79 19.87
CA THR A 84 15.36 -15.69 20.05
C THR A 84 15.72 -15.09 21.41
N ALA A 85 14.99 -14.05 21.84
CA ALA A 85 15.19 -13.41 23.13
C ALA A 85 14.86 -14.36 24.29
N ALA A 86 13.80 -15.16 24.17
CA ALA A 86 13.45 -16.20 25.14
C ALA A 86 14.54 -17.27 25.22
N PHE A 87 15.04 -17.75 24.08
CA PHE A 87 16.16 -18.70 24.02
C PHE A 87 17.43 -18.15 24.67
N LEU A 88 17.79 -16.89 24.38
CA LEU A 88 18.96 -16.24 24.98
C LEU A 88 18.82 -16.10 26.50
N LYS A 89 17.64 -15.70 26.99
CA LYS A 89 17.34 -15.64 28.42
C LYS A 89 17.48 -17.01 29.10
N ALA A 90 16.99 -18.07 28.45
CA ALA A 90 17.15 -19.44 28.96
C ALA A 90 18.61 -19.88 29.05
N GLN A 91 19.49 -19.33 28.19
CA GLN A 91 20.94 -19.54 28.24
C GLN A 91 21.69 -18.56 29.16
N GLY A 92 20.98 -17.68 29.87
CA GLY A 92 21.58 -16.68 30.76
C GLY A 92 22.22 -15.48 30.04
N LEU A 93 21.97 -15.31 28.73
CA LEU A 93 22.42 -14.16 27.95
C LEU A 93 21.35 -13.06 27.97
N ASN A 94 21.77 -11.81 28.15
CA ASN A 94 20.85 -10.66 28.13
C ASN A 94 20.51 -10.27 26.67
N PRO A 95 19.26 -10.42 26.21
CA PRO A 95 18.87 -10.10 24.83
C PRO A 95 18.73 -8.60 24.55
N ASP A 96 18.67 -7.75 25.59
CA ASP A 96 18.54 -6.29 25.45
C ASP A 96 19.88 -5.57 25.28
N ALA A 97 20.99 -6.33 25.15
CA ALA A 97 22.32 -5.77 24.93
C ALA A 97 22.43 -5.14 23.51
N PRO A 98 23.01 -3.94 23.36
CA PRO A 98 23.11 -3.23 22.07
C PRO A 98 23.88 -3.97 20.95
N SER A 99 24.60 -5.03 21.30
CA SER A 99 25.40 -5.87 20.41
C SER A 99 24.94 -7.32 20.53
N MET A 100 23.93 -7.70 19.75
CA MET A 100 23.54 -9.09 19.64
C MET A 100 24.54 -9.86 18.74
N PRO A 101 25.08 -11.01 19.17
CA PRO A 101 25.97 -11.81 18.31
C PRO A 101 25.23 -12.28 17.04
N GLN A 102 25.90 -12.28 15.89
CA GLN A 102 25.30 -12.77 14.63
C GLN A 102 25.20 -14.30 14.64
N PHE A 103 24.04 -14.84 15.00
CA PHE A 103 23.80 -16.29 15.12
C PHE A 103 23.43 -17.00 13.81
N ARG A 104 23.99 -16.59 12.65
CA ARG A 104 23.72 -17.27 11.36
C ARG A 104 24.08 -18.77 11.35
N ASN A 105 24.82 -19.25 12.36
CA ASN A 105 25.30 -20.63 12.46
C ASN A 105 24.78 -21.42 13.68
N LEU A 106 23.90 -20.88 14.53
CA LEU A 106 23.37 -21.65 15.68
C LEU A 106 22.07 -22.42 15.40
N LEU A 107 21.32 -22.02 14.38
CA LEU A 107 20.05 -22.66 14.02
C LEU A 107 20.22 -24.08 13.44
N SER A 108 21.42 -24.47 13.02
CA SER A 108 21.69 -25.85 12.54
C SER A 108 21.99 -26.85 13.66
N ALA A 109 22.15 -26.41 14.91
CA ALA A 109 22.61 -27.25 16.02
C ALA A 109 21.55 -27.53 17.10
N VAL A 110 20.34 -26.98 16.98
CA VAL A 110 19.20 -27.38 17.84
C VAL A 110 18.34 -28.40 17.09
N THR A 111 18.98 -29.51 16.72
CA THR A 111 18.32 -30.80 16.73
C THR A 111 18.20 -31.20 18.20
N VAL A 112 17.04 -31.00 18.82
CA VAL A 112 16.73 -31.65 20.10
C VAL A 112 15.34 -32.23 20.00
N GLU A 113 15.33 -33.52 19.72
CA GLU A 113 14.44 -34.54 20.29
C GLU A 113 13.47 -33.97 21.34
N SER A 114 12.22 -33.72 20.94
CA SER A 114 11.13 -33.61 21.91
C SER A 114 10.52 -35.00 22.08
N GLU A 115 10.92 -35.62 23.17
CA GLU A 115 10.25 -36.74 23.81
C GLU A 115 8.78 -36.34 24.05
N VAL A 116 7.86 -36.93 23.28
CA VAL A 116 6.42 -36.78 23.47
C VAL A 116 6.05 -37.58 24.72
N VAL A 117 5.82 -36.88 25.82
CA VAL A 117 5.11 -37.42 27.00
C VAL A 117 3.63 -37.13 26.80
N SER A 118 2.84 -38.20 26.72
CA SER A 118 1.37 -38.20 26.67
C SER A 118 0.73 -37.91 28.04
N ASP A 119 -0.58 -37.72 28.00
CA ASP A 119 -1.59 -37.62 29.08
C ASP A 119 -2.02 -36.18 29.36
N ASP A 120 -3.30 -35.81 29.43
CA ASP A 120 -4.61 -36.37 29.05
C ASP A 120 -5.61 -35.20 29.33
N GLU A 121 -6.91 -35.40 29.05
CA GLU A 121 -8.07 -34.56 29.45
C GLU A 121 -8.48 -33.48 28.42
N ASP A 122 -9.48 -33.77 27.59
CA ASP A 122 -10.94 -33.62 27.85
C ASP A 122 -11.36 -32.15 27.84
N ASP A 123 -11.94 -31.72 26.73
CA ASP A 123 -12.95 -30.66 26.63
C ASP A 123 -13.17 -30.39 25.14
N GLU A 124 -14.27 -30.87 24.53
CA GLU A 124 -15.10 -30.08 23.62
C GLU A 124 -16.53 -30.67 23.60
N GLU A 125 -17.42 -29.99 24.32
CA GLU A 125 -18.87 -30.07 24.18
C GLU A 125 -19.26 -29.70 22.73
N GLU A 126 -19.85 -30.63 21.98
CA GLU A 126 -20.37 -30.33 20.64
C GLU A 126 -21.81 -29.82 20.76
N ASP A 127 -21.93 -28.50 20.86
CA ASP A 127 -23.19 -27.77 20.88
C ASP A 127 -23.90 -27.85 19.51
N ASN A 128 -25.11 -28.39 19.61
CA ASN A 128 -26.26 -28.35 18.73
C ASN A 128 -26.42 -27.07 17.87
N TYR A 129 -26.55 -27.23 16.55
CA TYR A 129 -27.24 -26.25 15.68
C TYR A 129 -28.21 -26.98 14.73
N ASP A 130 -29.50 -26.76 15.00
CA ASP A 130 -30.63 -27.02 14.10
C ASP A 130 -30.43 -26.23 12.79
N GLU A 131 -30.44 -26.93 11.65
CA GLU A 131 -30.49 -26.33 10.32
C GLU A 131 -31.86 -26.66 9.70
N ASP A 132 -32.88 -25.94 10.16
CA ASP A 132 -34.20 -25.87 9.52
C ASP A 132 -34.26 -24.62 8.62
N ASP A 133 -34.80 -24.83 7.42
CA ASP A 133 -35.44 -23.84 6.53
C ASP A 133 -34.50 -22.85 5.79
N GLU A 134 -34.58 -22.60 4.47
CA GLU A 134 -35.73 -22.54 3.58
C GLU A 134 -35.38 -22.91 2.12
N ASP A 135 -36.28 -23.69 1.55
CA ASP A 135 -36.47 -24.05 0.15
C ASP A 135 -36.94 -22.83 -0.67
N TYR A 136 -36.27 -22.46 -1.76
CA TYR A 136 -36.82 -21.50 -2.74
C TYR A 136 -36.76 -22.09 -4.17
N ASN A 137 -37.95 -22.47 -4.65
CA ASN A 137 -38.29 -22.66 -6.07
C ASN A 137 -38.40 -21.33 -6.81
#